data_AF-A0A9K3P0M6-F1
#
_entry.id   AF-A0A9K3P0M6-F1
#
_cell.length_a   1.000
_cell.length_b   1.000
_cell.length_c   1.000
_cell.angle_alpha   90.00
_cell.angle_beta   90.00
_cell.angle_gamma   90.00
#
_symmetry.space_group_name_H-M   'P 1'
#
loop_
_entity.id
_entity.type
_entity.pdbx_description
1 polymer ?
#
loop_
_entity_poly.entity_id
_entity_poly.type
_entity_poly.pdbx_seq_one_letter_code
_entity_poly.pdbx_strand_id
1 'polypeptide(L)'
;MVGLVLFTRSEVQSKEASSQQAAEESLETPLLKDQDSTADQGKQVKLGFLTCLVSKGRSLAFERILFCATRGNVFLRQSFVDEVVIDPNSGEKFKKNVFVVFFSGERAKSKILKICEAFEANRYPFAEDLGKQAQIVLKVSGKLSELKTTIDAGLLHRANLLETIGKQYKQWSVLLIKLSGDREVQRTMLELLNQLDGFSSDERIKVITTTNRADILDPALMRSGRLDRKIEFPHPTEEARARIMQCFVEKTVVETTVCLIV
;
A
#
# COMPACT_ATOMS: atom_id res chain seq x y z
N MET A 1 6.81 15.72 -32.71
CA MET A 1 7.75 14.63 -32.39
C MET A 1 6.99 13.54 -31.62
N VAL A 2 6.82 12.34 -32.18
CA VAL A 2 5.99 11.26 -31.61
C VAL A 2 6.82 10.49 -30.60
N GLY A 3 6.47 10.56 -29.31
CA GLY A 3 7.13 9.78 -28.26
C GLY A 3 6.48 8.41 -28.15
N LEU A 4 7.27 7.35 -28.21
CA LEU A 4 6.81 6.00 -27.97
C LEU A 4 7.27 5.54 -26.60
N VAL A 5 6.35 5.23 -25.68
CA VAL A 5 6.67 4.61 -24.39
C VAL A 5 6.32 3.13 -24.46
N LEU A 6 7.33 2.28 -24.27
CA LEU A 6 7.16 0.84 -24.29
C LEU A 6 7.17 0.25 -22.86
N PHE A 7 6.17 -0.56 -22.49
CA PHE A 7 6.09 -1.25 -21.19
C PHE A 7 6.20 -2.77 -21.34
N THR A 8 6.71 -3.44 -20.31
CA THR A 8 6.62 -4.90 -20.13
C THR A 8 5.38 -5.27 -19.29
N ARG A 9 4.66 -6.33 -19.68
CA ARG A 9 3.43 -6.79 -19.01
C ARG A 9 3.74 -7.93 -18.02
N SER A 10 3.08 -7.91 -16.87
CA SER A 10 2.73 -9.11 -16.11
C SER A 10 1.20 -9.25 -16.10
N GLU A 11 0.69 -10.43 -16.47
CA GLU A 11 -0.72 -10.79 -16.38
C GLU A 11 -1.04 -11.28 -14.96
N VAL A 12 -2.05 -10.67 -14.33
CA VAL A 12 -2.65 -11.20 -13.10
C VAL A 12 -3.93 -11.92 -13.48
N GLN A 13 -3.92 -13.25 -13.37
CA GLN A 13 -5.11 -14.09 -13.45
C GLN A 13 -5.61 -14.32 -12.02
N SER A 14 -6.63 -13.58 -11.61
CA SER A 14 -7.38 -13.85 -10.37
C SER A 14 -8.45 -14.91 -10.66
N LYS A 15 -8.26 -16.13 -10.13
CA LYS A 15 -9.34 -17.12 -10.00
C LYS A 15 -9.77 -17.19 -8.54
N GLU A 16 -10.96 -16.65 -8.29
CA GLU A 16 -11.71 -16.82 -7.06
C GLU A 16 -12.14 -18.29 -6.89
N ALA A 17 -12.06 -18.75 -5.64
CA ALA A 17 -12.60 -20.03 -5.20
C ALA A 17 -14.01 -19.82 -4.63
N SER A 18 -14.99 -20.51 -5.21
CA SER A 18 -16.20 -21.01 -4.52
C SER A 18 -16.68 -22.18 -5.39
N SER A 19 -17.13 -23.33 -4.87
CA SER A 19 -18.11 -23.52 -3.82
C SER A 19 -18.06 -24.98 -3.36
N GLN A 20 -18.40 -25.23 -2.10
CA GLN A 20 -19.48 -26.16 -1.69
C GLN A 20 -19.30 -26.51 -0.21
N GLN A 21 -20.24 -26.06 0.62
CA GLN A 21 -20.98 -26.97 1.48
C GLN A 21 -22.28 -26.31 1.94
N ALA A 22 -23.37 -26.95 1.55
CA ALA A 22 -24.71 -26.69 2.05
C ALA A 22 -24.83 -27.25 3.48
N ALA A 23 -25.45 -26.48 4.36
CA ALA A 23 -26.12 -27.00 5.54
C ALA A 23 -27.33 -26.09 5.80
N GLU A 24 -28.51 -26.71 5.69
CA GLU A 24 -29.81 -26.19 6.08
C GLU A 24 -29.81 -25.85 7.58
N GLU A 25 -30.43 -24.74 7.96
CA GLU A 25 -31.31 -24.74 9.14
C GLU A 25 -32.25 -23.53 9.17
N SER A 26 -33.52 -23.83 8.90
CA SER A 26 -34.73 -23.46 9.61
C SER A 26 -35.04 -22.00 10.01
N LEU A 27 -36.26 -21.63 9.64
CA LEU A 27 -37.00 -20.39 9.88
C LEU A 27 -37.06 -19.97 11.37
N GLU A 28 -36.76 -18.69 11.66
CA GLU A 28 -37.19 -18.03 12.90
C GLU A 28 -38.63 -17.48 12.75
N THR A 29 -39.50 -17.77 13.71
CA THR A 29 -40.00 -16.84 14.76
C THR A 29 -41.20 -17.47 15.49
N PRO A 30 -41.30 -17.34 16.82
CA PRO A 30 -42.08 -16.21 17.36
C PRO A 30 -41.58 -15.60 18.69
N LEU A 31 -41.77 -14.27 18.76
CA LEU A 31 -42.21 -13.40 19.86
C LEU A 31 -41.79 -13.61 21.34
N LEU A 32 -41.31 -12.48 21.88
CA LEU A 32 -41.36 -11.96 23.26
C LEU A 32 -42.17 -12.75 24.30
N LYS A 33 -41.48 -13.16 25.37
CA LYS A 33 -42.04 -13.21 26.73
C LYS A 33 -41.10 -12.50 27.69
N ASP A 34 -41.59 -11.37 28.21
CA ASP A 34 -41.09 -10.74 29.43
C ASP A 34 -41.28 -11.71 30.61
N GLN A 35 -40.21 -11.97 31.36
CA GLN A 35 -40.30 -12.46 32.74
C GLN A 35 -39.20 -11.81 33.58
N ASP A 36 -39.66 -11.00 34.53
CA ASP A 36 -38.90 -10.39 35.60
C ASP A 36 -38.38 -11.43 36.61
N SER A 37 -37.21 -11.08 37.17
CA SER A 37 -36.70 -11.45 38.50
C SER A 37 -36.46 -12.93 38.84
N THR A 38 -35.19 -13.34 38.74
CA THR A 38 -34.51 -14.01 39.87
C THR A 38 -33.07 -13.50 39.96
N ALA A 39 -32.75 -12.84 41.07
CA ALA A 39 -31.39 -12.50 41.44
C ALA A 39 -30.63 -13.79 41.75
N ASP A 40 -29.82 -14.27 40.81
CA ASP A 40 -28.95 -15.43 41.01
C ASP A 40 -27.69 -15.00 41.77
N GLN A 41 -27.50 -15.58 42.95
CA GLN A 41 -26.37 -15.31 43.83
C GLN A 41 -25.06 -15.79 43.17
N GLY A 42 -24.08 -14.87 43.07
CA GLY A 42 -22.66 -15.23 43.13
C GLY A 42 -22.00 -15.85 41.89
N LYS A 43 -22.55 -15.75 40.67
CA LYS A 43 -21.74 -16.03 39.47
C LYS A 43 -20.68 -14.93 39.31
N GLN A 44 -19.40 -15.26 39.52
CA GLN A 44 -18.30 -14.39 39.10
C GLN A 44 -18.47 -14.09 37.61
N VAL A 45 -18.91 -12.87 37.32
CA VAL A 45 -19.05 -12.38 35.95
C VAL A 45 -17.64 -12.18 35.41
N LYS A 46 -17.18 -13.11 34.57
CA LYS A 46 -15.88 -12.97 33.89
C LYS A 46 -15.98 -11.83 32.88
N LEU A 47 -15.30 -10.72 33.18
CA LEU A 47 -15.20 -9.59 32.27
C LEU A 47 -14.22 -9.95 31.14
N GLY A 48 -14.65 -9.74 29.91
CA GLY A 48 -13.78 -9.77 28.74
C GLY A 48 -13.31 -8.36 28.40
N PHE A 49 -12.20 -8.27 27.68
CA PHE A 49 -11.76 -7.00 27.10
C PHE A 49 -11.32 -7.17 25.65
N LEU A 50 -11.38 -6.08 24.90
CA LEU A 50 -10.89 -5.99 23.53
C LEU A 50 -10.06 -4.71 23.37
N THR A 51 -8.93 -4.82 22.69
CA THR A 51 -8.12 -3.66 22.30
C THR A 51 -8.28 -3.40 20.81
N CYS A 52 -8.46 -2.13 20.44
CA CYS A 52 -8.55 -1.73 19.05
C CYS A 52 -7.94 -0.35 18.79
N LEU A 53 -7.39 -0.16 17.59
CA LEU A 53 -6.88 1.10 17.08
C LEU A 53 -7.88 1.69 16.10
N VAL A 54 -8.30 2.93 16.32
CA VAL A 54 -9.21 3.66 15.45
C VAL A 54 -8.57 4.98 15.03
N SER A 55 -8.83 5.43 13.81
CA SER A 55 -8.35 6.73 13.32
C SER A 55 -8.99 7.87 14.12
N LYS A 56 -8.22 8.91 14.47
CA LYS A 56 -8.68 10.04 15.29
C LYS A 56 -9.91 10.74 14.72
N GLY A 57 -10.01 10.88 13.40
CA GLY A 57 -11.19 11.48 12.75
C GLY A 57 -12.49 10.70 12.95
N ARG A 58 -12.41 9.38 13.20
CA ARG A 58 -13.56 8.49 13.41
C ARG A 58 -13.77 8.14 14.89
N SER A 59 -12.93 8.62 15.81
CA SER A 59 -12.91 8.17 17.21
C SER A 59 -14.20 8.52 17.98
N LEU A 60 -14.72 9.74 17.81
CA LEU A 60 -15.95 10.18 18.48
C LEU A 60 -17.19 9.42 17.96
N ALA A 61 -17.23 9.13 16.66
CA ALA A 61 -18.31 8.34 16.07
C ALA A 61 -18.29 6.90 16.58
N PHE A 62 -17.10 6.31 16.69
CA PHE A 62 -16.90 4.98 17.24
C PHE A 62 -17.40 4.88 18.68
N GLU A 63 -17.01 5.81 19.56
CA GLU A 63 -17.44 5.85 20.96
C GLU A 63 -18.97 5.96 21.08
N ARG A 64 -19.59 6.85 20.32
CA ARG A 64 -21.06 7.02 20.32
C ARG A 64 -21.78 5.76 19.88
N ILE A 65 -21.35 5.14 18.78
CA ILE A 65 -21.98 3.91 18.25
C ILE A 65 -21.81 2.75 19.23
N LEU A 66 -20.63 2.62 19.84
CA LEU A 66 -20.36 1.62 20.86
C LEU A 66 -21.28 1.79 22.07
N PHE A 67 -21.43 3.02 22.58
CA PHE A 67 -22.30 3.34 23.70
C PHE A 67 -23.77 3.03 23.38
N CYS A 68 -24.27 3.47 22.22
CA CYS A 68 -25.64 3.23 21.80
C CYS A 68 -25.95 1.73 21.62
N ALA A 69 -25.07 0.98 20.96
CA ALA A 69 -25.30 -0.45 20.67
C ALA A 69 -25.28 -1.34 21.93
N THR A 70 -24.51 -0.92 22.94
CA THR A 70 -24.33 -1.64 24.21
C THR A 70 -25.20 -1.08 25.34
N ARG A 71 -25.96 0.00 25.07
CA ARG A 71 -26.79 0.72 26.06
C ARG A 71 -26.02 1.15 27.30
N GLY A 72 -24.75 1.52 27.13
CA GLY A 72 -23.88 1.94 28.24
C GLY A 72 -23.35 0.81 29.13
N ASN A 73 -23.59 -0.46 28.80
CA ASN A 73 -23.12 -1.62 29.59
C ASN A 73 -21.65 -2.01 29.32
N VAL A 74 -20.83 -1.06 28.87
CA VAL A 74 -19.45 -1.27 28.47
C VAL A 74 -18.59 -0.17 29.06
N PHE A 75 -17.45 -0.54 29.61
CA PHE A 75 -16.47 0.41 30.14
C PHE A 75 -15.37 0.64 29.10
N LEU A 76 -15.16 1.90 28.75
CA LEU A 76 -14.22 2.32 27.70
C LEU A 76 -13.06 3.11 28.30
N ARG A 77 -11.82 2.75 27.93
CA ARG A 77 -10.63 3.58 28.13
C ARG A 77 -10.04 3.93 26.77
N GLN A 78 -9.68 5.19 26.59
CA GLN A 78 -9.01 5.64 25.38
C GLN A 78 -7.69 6.34 25.70
N SER A 79 -6.68 6.13 24.86
CA SER A 79 -5.44 6.88 24.87
C SER A 79 -5.08 7.34 23.46
N PHE A 80 -4.50 8.53 23.36
CA PHE A 80 -4.06 9.09 22.09
C PHE A 80 -2.64 8.59 21.78
N VAL A 81 -2.39 8.21 20.54
CA VAL A 81 -1.02 7.98 20.06
C VAL A 81 -0.51 9.32 19.53
N ASP A 82 0.48 9.89 20.22
CA ASP A 82 1.05 11.20 19.89
C ASP A 82 1.81 11.17 18.55
N GLU A 83 2.42 10.03 18.24
CA GLU A 83 3.16 9.83 16.99
C GLU A 83 2.23 9.59 15.80
N VAL A 84 2.52 10.29 14.71
CA VAL A 84 1.77 10.18 13.45
C VAL A 84 2.26 8.96 12.69
N VAL A 85 1.35 8.03 12.39
CA VAL A 85 1.65 6.83 11.62
C VAL A 85 1.48 7.13 10.14
N ILE A 86 2.48 6.78 9.33
CA ILE A 86 2.44 6.95 7.87
C ILE A 86 2.04 5.61 7.26
N ASP A 87 1.02 5.62 6.41
CA ASP A 87 0.66 4.44 5.63
C ASP A 87 1.72 4.19 4.54
N PRO A 88 2.34 3.00 4.47
CA PRO A 88 3.34 2.67 3.45
C PRO A 88 2.82 2.76 2.01
N ASN A 89 1.51 2.65 1.79
CA ASN A 89 0.93 2.62 0.44
C ASN A 89 0.40 3.97 -0.03
N SER A 90 -0.24 4.75 0.86
CA SER A 90 -0.81 6.06 0.49
C SER A 90 0.11 7.24 0.82
N GLY A 91 1.10 7.05 1.71
CA GLY A 91 1.93 8.14 2.24
C GLY A 91 1.17 9.12 3.14
N GLU A 92 -0.09 8.83 3.45
CA GLU A 92 -0.95 9.70 4.25
C GLU A 92 -0.63 9.55 5.75
N LYS A 93 -0.68 10.69 6.44
CA LYS A 93 -0.34 10.84 7.85
C LYS A 93 -1.58 10.65 8.72
N PHE A 94 -1.67 9.54 9.43
CA PHE A 94 -2.80 9.24 10.31
C PHE A 94 -2.44 9.39 11.78
N LYS A 95 -3.29 10.12 12.51
CA LYS A 95 -3.32 10.08 13.98
C LYS A 95 -4.27 8.99 14.42
N LYS A 96 -3.82 8.12 15.33
CA LYS A 96 -4.61 6.98 15.81
C LYS A 96 -4.87 7.09 17.31
N ASN A 97 -6.00 6.55 17.74
CA ASN A 97 -6.37 6.42 19.13
C ASN A 97 -6.49 4.93 19.47
N VAL A 98 -5.98 4.57 20.63
CA VAL A 98 -6.10 3.23 21.20
C VAL A 98 -7.33 3.21 22.09
N PHE A 99 -8.16 2.19 21.92
CA PHE A 99 -9.32 1.92 22.76
C PHE A 99 -9.18 0.57 23.43
N VAL A 100 -9.45 0.54 24.73
CA VAL A 100 -9.62 -0.67 25.52
C VAL A 100 -11.07 -0.72 25.98
N VAL A 101 -11.79 -1.75 25.52
CA VAL A 101 -13.22 -1.93 25.72
C VAL A 101 -13.43 -3.12 26.64
N PHE A 102 -14.00 -2.90 27.82
CA PHE A 102 -14.36 -3.96 28.77
C PHE A 102 -15.85 -4.26 28.67
N PHE A 103 -16.19 -5.54 28.52
CA PHE A 103 -17.56 -5.99 28.33
C PHE A 103 -17.84 -7.28 29.10
N SER A 104 -19.13 -7.55 29.31
CA SER A 104 -19.61 -8.79 29.90
C SER A 104 -20.55 -9.50 28.94
N GLY A 105 -20.37 -10.82 28.79
CA GLY A 105 -21.22 -11.68 27.98
C GLY A 105 -20.91 -11.70 26.48
N GLU A 106 -21.21 -12.84 25.85
CA GLU A 106 -20.91 -13.08 24.43
C GLU A 106 -21.69 -12.17 23.48
N ARG A 107 -22.94 -11.81 23.82
CA ARG A 107 -23.76 -10.89 23.01
C ARG A 107 -23.12 -9.51 22.86
N ALA A 108 -22.51 -8.98 23.93
CA ALA A 108 -21.81 -7.70 23.88
C ALA A 108 -20.55 -7.82 23.01
N LYS A 109 -19.77 -8.89 23.20
CA LYS A 109 -18.59 -9.20 22.38
C LYS A 109 -18.90 -9.22 20.88
N SER A 110 -19.93 -9.96 20.45
CA SER A 110 -20.30 -10.04 19.02
C SER A 110 -20.69 -8.68 18.45
N LYS A 111 -21.40 -7.83 19.21
CA LYS A 111 -21.72 -6.45 18.78
C LYS A 111 -20.46 -5.60 18.64
N ILE A 112 -19.57 -5.63 19.63
CA ILE A 112 -18.32 -4.85 19.61
C ILE A 112 -17.45 -5.27 18.43
N LEU A 113 -17.33 -6.57 18.16
CA LEU A 113 -16.54 -7.07 17.03
C LEU A 113 -17.07 -6.56 15.68
N LYS A 114 -18.40 -6.55 15.48
CA LYS A 114 -19.03 -6.00 14.27
C LYS A 114 -18.79 -4.50 14.12
N ILE A 115 -18.81 -3.75 15.22
CA ILE A 115 -18.52 -2.31 15.20
C ILE A 115 -17.04 -2.08 14.88
N CYS A 116 -16.11 -2.82 15.48
CA CYS A 116 -14.69 -2.72 15.14
C CYS A 116 -14.43 -3.04 13.67
N GLU A 117 -15.12 -4.01 13.10
CA GLU A 117 -15.03 -4.38 11.68
C GLU A 117 -15.58 -3.27 10.77
N ALA A 118 -16.76 -2.71 11.08
CA ALA A 118 -17.36 -1.62 10.32
C ALA A 118 -16.51 -0.33 10.30
N PHE A 119 -15.70 -0.11 11.34
CA PHE A 119 -14.78 1.03 11.44
C PHE A 119 -13.36 0.72 10.93
N GLU A 120 -13.13 -0.48 10.39
CA GLU A 120 -11.81 -0.97 9.96
C GLU A 120 -10.76 -0.82 11.06
N ALA A 121 -11.16 -1.08 12.30
CA ALA A 121 -10.31 -0.91 13.46
C ALA A 121 -9.28 -2.05 13.54
N ASN A 122 -8.00 -1.70 13.70
CA ASN A 122 -6.94 -2.69 13.88
C ASN A 122 -7.05 -3.29 15.29
N ARG A 123 -7.27 -4.61 15.38
CA ARG A 123 -7.41 -5.32 16.66
C ARG A 123 -6.15 -6.12 16.94
N TYR A 124 -5.70 -6.09 18.19
CA TYR A 124 -4.57 -6.89 18.64
C TYR A 124 -4.99 -7.84 19.77
N PRO A 125 -4.70 -9.15 19.66
CA PRO A 125 -4.94 -10.07 20.75
C PRO A 125 -3.98 -9.73 21.90
N PHE A 126 -4.52 -9.50 23.09
CA PHE A 126 -3.74 -9.22 24.28
C PHE A 126 -4.15 -10.19 25.38
N ALA A 127 -3.17 -10.86 25.98
CA ALA A 127 -3.42 -11.88 27.00
C ALA A 127 -3.84 -11.24 28.33
N GLU A 128 -4.67 -11.89 29.13
CA GLU A 128 -5.01 -11.41 30.48
C GLU A 128 -3.87 -11.66 31.49
N ASP A 129 -3.11 -12.73 31.27
CA ASP A 129 -2.00 -13.14 32.13
C ASP A 129 -0.76 -12.26 31.97
N LEU A 130 -0.27 -11.71 33.09
CA LEU A 130 0.88 -10.80 33.12
C LEU A 130 2.17 -11.47 32.59
N GLY A 131 2.36 -12.77 32.86
CA GLY A 131 3.51 -13.52 32.35
C GLY A 131 3.50 -13.60 30.83
N LYS A 132 2.35 -13.97 30.24
CA LYS A 132 2.15 -13.99 28.79
C LYS A 132 2.27 -12.60 28.18
N GLN A 133 1.77 -11.55 28.82
CA GLN A 133 1.93 -10.17 28.36
C GLN A 133 3.40 -9.78 28.25
N ALA A 134 4.20 -10.05 29.28
CA ALA A 134 5.63 -9.77 29.27
C ALA A 134 6.35 -10.55 28.14
N GLN A 135 6.00 -11.82 27.94
CA GLN A 135 6.54 -12.63 26.84
C GLN A 135 6.17 -12.10 25.46
N ILE A 136 4.93 -11.63 25.26
CA ILE A 136 4.48 -11.01 24.01
C ILE A 136 5.29 -9.73 23.74
N VAL A 137 5.45 -8.87 24.75
CA VAL A 137 6.21 -7.62 24.62
C VAL A 137 7.67 -7.90 24.27
N LEU A 138 8.33 -8.83 24.98
CA LEU A 138 9.71 -9.23 24.68
C LEU A 138 9.86 -9.77 23.25
N LYS A 139 8.95 -10.65 22.83
CA LYS A 139 8.96 -11.23 21.48
C LYS A 139 8.78 -10.17 20.39
N VAL A 140 7.81 -9.26 20.56
CA VAL A 140 7.53 -8.20 19.59
C VAL A 140 8.68 -7.19 19.54
N SER A 141 9.21 -6.79 20.70
CA SER A 141 10.36 -5.89 20.79
C SER A 141 11.61 -6.47 20.14
N GLY A 142 11.89 -7.76 20.36
CA GLY A 142 13.01 -8.46 19.72
C GLY A 142 12.87 -8.46 18.20
N LYS A 143 11.70 -8.89 17.68
CA LYS A 143 11.42 -8.86 16.24
C LYS A 143 11.50 -7.46 15.63
N LEU A 144 11.03 -6.44 16.34
CA LEU A 144 11.10 -5.06 15.88
C LEU A 144 12.56 -4.58 15.75
N SER A 145 13.41 -4.95 16.71
CA SER A 145 14.84 -4.61 16.65
C SER A 145 15.56 -5.30 15.49
N GLU A 146 15.28 -6.58 15.25
CA GLU A 146 15.84 -7.36 14.13
C GLU A 146 15.37 -6.82 12.76
N LEU A 147 14.08 -6.48 12.65
CA LEU A 147 13.56 -5.88 11.43
C LEU A 147 14.20 -4.51 11.18
N LYS A 148 14.38 -3.71 12.24
CA LYS A 148 15.05 -2.41 12.14
C LYS A 148 16.49 -2.55 11.64
N THR A 149 17.28 -3.46 12.20
CA THR A 149 18.66 -3.67 11.74
C THR A 149 18.72 -4.13 10.29
N THR A 150 17.78 -4.98 9.87
CA THR A 150 17.69 -5.46 8.48
C THR A 150 17.34 -4.33 7.51
N ILE A 151 16.38 -3.46 7.89
CA ILE A 151 16.01 -2.28 7.10
C ILE A 151 17.18 -1.30 7.01
N ASP A 152 17.85 -1.02 8.13
CA ASP A 152 18.99 -0.10 8.17
C ASP A 152 20.15 -0.62 7.29
N ALA A 153 20.44 -1.92 7.34
CA ALA A 153 21.41 -2.56 6.45
C ALA A 153 21.00 -2.49 4.98
N GLY A 154 19.72 -2.71 4.67
CA GLY A 154 19.17 -2.60 3.31
C GLY A 154 19.22 -1.17 2.75
N LEU A 155 18.92 -0.17 3.59
CA LEU A 155 19.01 1.24 3.21
C LEU A 155 20.46 1.67 2.97
N LEU A 156 21.40 1.21 3.81
CA LEU A 156 22.82 1.45 3.61
C LEU A 156 23.32 0.82 2.32
N HIS A 157 22.95 -0.45 2.07
CA HIS A 157 23.32 -1.14 0.84
C HIS A 157 22.78 -0.41 -0.40
N ARG A 158 21.51 0.00 -0.37
CA ARG A 158 20.88 0.81 -1.44
C ARG A 158 21.62 2.13 -1.67
N ALA A 159 21.99 2.84 -0.60
CA ALA A 159 22.73 4.09 -0.69
C ALA A 159 24.10 3.90 -1.35
N ASN A 160 24.84 2.87 -0.94
CA ASN A 160 26.16 2.56 -1.52
C ASN A 160 26.07 2.19 -3.01
N LEU A 161 25.05 1.42 -3.41
CA LEU A 161 24.80 1.10 -4.81
C LEU A 161 24.49 2.36 -5.62
N LEU A 162 23.61 3.23 -5.12
CA LEU A 162 23.26 4.49 -5.77
C LEU A 162 24.47 5.42 -5.89
N GLU A 163 25.34 5.46 -4.89
CA GLU A 163 26.58 6.25 -4.95
C GLU A 163 27.55 5.69 -6.01
N THR A 164 27.70 4.37 -6.07
CA THR A 164 28.54 3.69 -7.06
C THR A 164 28.04 3.95 -8.47
N ILE A 165 26.72 3.79 -8.69
CA ILE A 165 26.06 4.09 -9.97
C ILE A 165 26.23 5.58 -10.29
N GLY A 166 26.04 6.48 -9.33
CA GLY A 166 26.19 7.92 -9.51
C GLY A 166 27.59 8.31 -9.99
N LYS A 167 28.65 7.70 -9.44
CA LYS A 167 30.04 7.92 -9.88
C LYS A 167 30.26 7.46 -11.32
N GLN A 168 29.69 6.32 -11.71
CA GLN A 168 29.85 5.75 -13.05
C GLN A 168 28.89 6.35 -14.08
N TYR A 169 27.78 6.95 -13.66
CA TYR A 169 26.72 7.45 -14.52
C TYR A 169 27.21 8.48 -15.54
N LYS A 170 28.11 9.39 -15.12
CA LYS A 170 28.67 10.40 -16.02
C LYS A 170 29.54 9.78 -17.12
N GLN A 171 30.25 8.69 -16.80
CA GLN A 171 31.05 7.96 -17.78
C GLN A 171 30.17 7.11 -18.70
N TRP A 172 29.19 6.38 -18.15
CA TRP A 172 28.25 5.56 -18.93
C TRP A 172 27.37 6.39 -19.85
N SER A 173 26.91 7.57 -19.41
CA SER A 173 26.11 8.46 -20.26
C SER A 173 26.92 8.97 -21.45
N VAL A 174 28.18 9.38 -21.26
CA VAL A 174 29.06 9.78 -22.36
C VAL A 174 29.39 8.61 -23.28
N LEU A 175 29.62 7.42 -22.74
CA LEU A 175 29.88 6.21 -23.52
C LEU A 175 28.67 5.81 -24.36
N LEU A 176 27.46 5.86 -23.79
CA LEU A 176 26.20 5.60 -24.51
C LEU A 176 25.94 6.63 -25.61
N ILE A 177 26.24 7.92 -25.38
CA ILE A 177 26.13 8.97 -26.40
C ILE A 177 27.15 8.77 -27.52
N LYS A 178 28.40 8.39 -27.19
CA LYS A 178 29.44 8.09 -28.19
C LYS A 178 29.11 6.84 -29.00
N LEU A 179 28.63 5.79 -28.34
CA LEU A 179 28.21 4.56 -29.01
C LEU A 179 27.10 4.87 -30.01
N SER A 180 26.11 5.70 -29.65
CA SER A 180 24.98 6.11 -30.51
C SER A 180 25.34 6.66 -31.91
N GLY A 181 26.62 6.96 -32.18
CA GLY A 181 27.11 7.51 -33.44
C GLY A 181 27.73 6.52 -34.43
N ASP A 182 28.06 5.28 -34.07
CA ASP A 182 28.81 4.38 -34.96
C ASP A 182 28.29 2.93 -34.97
N ARG A 183 28.57 2.18 -36.03
CA ARG A 183 27.99 0.86 -36.38
C ARG A 183 28.02 -0.22 -35.27
N GLU A 184 28.75 0.04 -34.19
CA GLU A 184 28.79 -0.74 -32.95
C GLU A 184 27.47 -0.69 -32.14
N VAL A 185 26.61 0.33 -32.30
CA VAL A 185 25.28 0.40 -31.64
C VAL A 185 24.43 -0.80 -31.98
N GLN A 186 24.37 -1.20 -33.25
CA GLN A 186 23.48 -2.29 -33.64
C GLN A 186 23.93 -3.61 -33.00
N ARG A 187 25.25 -3.83 -32.90
CA ARG A 187 25.82 -5.00 -32.25
C ARG A 187 25.61 -5.00 -30.74
N THR A 188 25.84 -3.87 -30.07
CA THR A 188 25.60 -3.75 -28.62
C THR A 188 24.11 -3.75 -28.25
N MET A 189 23.25 -3.22 -29.11
CA MET A 189 21.79 -3.31 -28.96
C MET A 189 21.31 -4.76 -29.06
N LEU A 190 21.80 -5.53 -30.04
CA LEU A 190 21.50 -6.98 -30.15
C LEU A 190 21.96 -7.77 -28.92
N GLU A 191 23.13 -7.45 -28.36
CA GLU A 191 23.65 -8.07 -27.13
C GLU A 191 22.78 -7.73 -25.91
N LEU A 192 22.40 -6.46 -25.75
CA LEU A 192 21.53 -5.98 -24.66
C LEU A 192 20.14 -6.62 -24.76
N LEU A 193 19.68 -6.92 -25.97
CA LEU A 193 18.43 -7.63 -26.18
C LEU A 193 18.46 -9.10 -25.83
N ASN A 194 19.57 -9.79 -26.12
CA ASN A 194 19.74 -11.16 -25.66
C ASN A 194 19.81 -11.24 -24.12
N GLN A 195 20.33 -10.20 -23.46
CA GLN A 195 20.31 -10.11 -22.00
C GLN A 195 18.91 -9.79 -21.44
N LEU A 196 18.12 -8.96 -22.14
CA LEU A 196 16.73 -8.69 -21.77
C LEU A 196 15.80 -9.91 -21.93
N ASP A 197 16.08 -10.81 -22.89
CA ASP A 197 15.37 -12.09 -23.09
C ASP A 197 15.61 -13.09 -21.93
N GLY A 198 16.68 -12.89 -21.14
CA GLY A 198 17.06 -13.76 -20.03
C GLY A 198 16.38 -13.45 -18.70
N PHE A 199 15.64 -12.33 -18.60
CA PHE A 199 14.88 -12.01 -17.39
C PHE A 199 13.56 -12.77 -17.41
N SER A 200 13.44 -13.77 -16.54
CA SER A 200 12.13 -14.31 -16.18
C SER A 200 11.27 -13.18 -15.62
N SER A 201 9.95 -13.28 -15.84
CA SER A 201 8.94 -12.27 -15.48
C SER A 201 8.80 -12.10 -13.96
N ASP A 202 9.83 -11.60 -13.29
CA ASP A 202 9.78 -11.17 -11.90
C ASP A 202 9.01 -9.84 -11.87
N GLU A 203 7.89 -9.82 -11.16
CA GLU A 203 6.92 -8.71 -11.16
C GLU A 203 7.51 -7.37 -10.67
N ARG A 204 8.73 -7.38 -10.14
CA ARG A 204 9.36 -6.23 -9.47
C ARG A 204 10.09 -5.26 -10.41
N ILE A 205 10.44 -5.67 -11.63
CA ILE A 205 11.25 -4.84 -12.54
C ILE A 205 10.46 -4.56 -13.81
N LYS A 206 10.10 -3.28 -14.01
CA LYS A 206 9.46 -2.78 -15.24
C LYS A 206 10.47 -1.94 -16.01
N VAL A 207 10.70 -2.28 -17.27
CA VAL A 207 11.58 -1.52 -18.16
C VAL A 207 10.73 -0.58 -19.00
N ILE A 208 11.07 0.71 -18.98
CA ILE A 208 10.40 1.74 -19.77
C ILE A 208 11.42 2.31 -20.77
N THR A 209 11.10 2.21 -22.06
CA THR A 209 11.93 2.76 -23.14
C THR A 209 11.17 3.87 -23.86
N THR A 210 11.88 4.96 -24.18
CA THR A 210 11.32 6.08 -24.96
C THR A 210 12.06 6.23 -26.27
N THR A 211 11.33 6.34 -27.39
CA THR A 211 11.92 6.71 -28.69
C THR A 211 11.08 7.78 -29.36
N ASN A 212 11.76 8.76 -29.96
CA ASN A 212 11.17 9.79 -30.83
C ASN A 212 11.13 9.36 -32.31
N ARG A 213 11.75 8.22 -32.63
CA ARG A 213 11.86 7.64 -33.97
C ARG A 213 11.52 6.15 -33.93
N ALA A 214 10.22 5.85 -33.90
CA ALA A 214 9.74 4.46 -33.95
C ALA A 214 9.93 3.80 -35.33
N ASP A 215 10.15 4.60 -36.38
CA ASP A 215 10.36 4.21 -37.77
C ASP A 215 11.68 3.46 -38.01
N ILE A 216 12.72 3.77 -37.24
CA ILE A 216 14.06 3.15 -37.35
C ILE A 216 14.30 2.03 -36.32
N LEU A 217 13.29 1.68 -35.54
CA LEU A 217 13.42 0.68 -34.50
C LEU A 217 13.48 -0.72 -35.12
N ASP A 218 14.41 -1.56 -34.66
CA ASP A 218 14.52 -2.95 -35.12
C ASP A 218 13.22 -3.72 -34.80
N PRO A 219 12.54 -4.32 -35.79
CA PRO A 219 11.34 -5.14 -35.57
C PRO A 219 11.53 -6.28 -34.55
N ALA A 220 12.76 -6.76 -34.34
CA ALA A 220 13.09 -7.77 -33.34
C ALA A 220 12.86 -7.31 -31.89
N LEU A 221 12.78 -5.99 -31.65
CA LEU A 221 12.44 -5.38 -30.36
C LEU A 221 10.95 -5.50 -30.02
N MET A 222 10.12 -5.56 -31.06
CA MET A 222 8.66 -5.52 -30.96
C MET A 222 8.04 -6.93 -30.83
N ARG A 223 8.86 -7.97 -30.78
CA ARG A 223 8.41 -9.36 -30.59
C ARG A 223 8.04 -9.58 -29.11
N SER A 224 7.01 -10.40 -28.89
CA SER A 224 6.52 -10.77 -27.56
C SER A 224 7.65 -11.28 -26.66
N GLY A 225 7.75 -10.76 -25.44
CA GLY A 225 8.81 -11.09 -24.47
C GLY A 225 9.89 -10.02 -24.31
N ARG A 226 9.81 -8.92 -25.09
CA ARG A 226 10.76 -7.78 -25.02
C ARG A 226 10.01 -6.47 -24.75
N LEU A 227 9.54 -5.78 -25.78
CA LEU A 227 8.78 -4.53 -25.65
C LEU A 227 7.32 -4.79 -26.04
N ASP A 228 6.53 -5.29 -25.09
CA ASP A 228 5.17 -5.80 -25.37
C ASP A 228 4.11 -4.70 -25.56
N ARG A 229 4.18 -3.61 -24.78
CA ARG A 229 3.13 -2.57 -24.75
C ARG A 229 3.60 -1.29 -25.39
N LYS A 230 2.95 -0.87 -26.47
CA LYS A 230 3.23 0.36 -27.21
C LYS A 230 2.25 1.47 -26.82
N ILE A 231 2.75 2.58 -26.27
CA ILE A 231 1.97 3.81 -26.07
C ILE A 231 2.55 4.90 -26.96
N GLU A 232 1.76 5.34 -27.93
CA GLU A 232 2.08 6.48 -28.78
C GLU A 232 1.55 7.76 -28.14
N PHE A 233 2.41 8.77 -28.02
CA PHE A 233 2.03 10.10 -27.59
C PHE A 233 1.76 10.96 -28.83
N PRO A 234 0.49 11.29 -29.12
CA PRO A 234 0.15 12.18 -30.21
C PRO A 234 0.61 13.61 -29.89
N HIS A 235 0.65 14.46 -30.92
CA HIS A 235 0.95 15.87 -30.73
C HIS A 235 -0.08 16.50 -29.78
N PRO A 236 0.36 17.30 -28.79
CA PRO A 236 -0.55 17.92 -27.85
C PRO A 236 -1.50 18.88 -28.59
N THR A 237 -2.80 18.74 -28.31
CA THR A 237 -3.84 19.68 -28.76
C THR A 237 -3.58 21.08 -28.19
N GLU A 238 -4.24 22.09 -28.76
CA GLU A 238 -4.06 23.48 -28.35
C GLU A 238 -4.35 23.70 -26.85
N GLU A 239 -5.40 23.08 -26.33
CA GLU A 239 -5.72 23.09 -24.90
C GLU A 239 -4.64 22.39 -24.05
N ALA A 240 -4.09 21.28 -24.53
CA ALA A 240 -3.01 20.57 -23.85
C ALA A 240 -1.71 21.39 -23.85
N ARG A 241 -1.40 22.08 -24.95
CA ARG A 241 -0.26 23.02 -25.02
C ARG A 241 -0.42 24.17 -24.05
N ALA A 242 -1.63 24.74 -23.93
CA ALA A 242 -1.92 25.79 -22.97
C ALA A 242 -1.73 25.31 -21.53
N ARG A 243 -2.22 24.12 -21.17
CA ARG A 243 -2.01 23.51 -19.85
C ARG A 243 -0.54 23.21 -19.56
N ILE A 244 0.19 22.70 -20.54
CA ILE A 244 1.64 22.47 -20.42
C ILE A 244 2.35 23.79 -20.15
N MET A 245 2.07 24.84 -20.93
CA MET A 245 2.60 26.18 -20.69
C MET A 245 2.27 26.68 -19.28
N GLN A 246 1.02 26.52 -18.83
CA GLN A 246 0.59 26.97 -17.51
C GLN A 246 1.36 26.26 -16.39
N CYS A 247 1.55 24.93 -16.49
CA CYS A 247 2.38 24.17 -15.56
C CYS A 247 3.86 24.61 -15.54
N PHE A 248 4.42 25.04 -16.67
CA PHE A 248 5.80 25.51 -16.74
C PHE A 248 5.94 26.93 -16.16
N VAL A 249 5.00 27.83 -16.47
CA VAL A 249 4.99 29.22 -15.97
C VAL A 249 4.77 29.28 -14.46
N GLU A 250 3.95 28.38 -13.90
CA GLU A 250 3.69 28.34 -12.45
C GLU A 250 4.93 27.88 -11.65
N LYS A 251 5.88 27.20 -12.29
CA LYS A 251 7.12 26.70 -11.67
C LYS A 251 8.37 27.55 -11.97
N THR A 252 8.28 28.60 -12.78
CA THR A 252 9.41 29.47 -13.11
C THR A 252 9.08 30.94 -12.89
N VAL A 253 9.94 31.64 -12.13
CA VAL A 253 9.96 33.12 -12.11
C VAL A 253 10.56 33.54 -13.46
N VAL A 254 9.70 33.86 -14.42
CA VAL A 254 10.11 34.19 -15.79
C VAL A 254 10.60 35.63 -15.89
N GLU A 255 11.88 35.82 -16.19
CA GLU A 255 12.40 37.04 -16.82
C GLU A 255 12.01 37.04 -18.31
N THR A 256 11.58 38.20 -18.78
CA THR A 256 10.81 38.47 -20.01
C THR A 256 11.59 38.28 -21.32
N THR A 257 12.27 37.15 -21.53
CA THR A 257 12.79 36.80 -22.86
C THR A 257 13.00 35.30 -23.02
N VAL A 258 11.96 34.55 -23.40
CA VAL A 258 12.16 33.22 -23.99
C VAL A 258 11.33 33.13 -25.26
N CYS A 259 12.03 33.21 -26.39
CA CYS A 259 11.50 32.92 -27.72
C CYS A 259 11.44 31.39 -27.86
N LEU A 260 10.25 30.81 -27.90
CA LEU A 260 10.06 29.37 -28.10
C LEU A 260 9.63 29.11 -29.55
N ILE A 261 10.57 28.60 -30.35
CA ILE A 261 10.30 27.97 -31.64
C ILE A 261 9.70 26.59 -31.33
N VAL A 262 8.47 26.36 -31.81
CA VAL A 262 7.75 25.08 -31.77
C VAL A 262 8.14 24.26 -33.00
#